data_AF-M6KQH3-F1
#
_entry.id   AF-M6KQH3-F1
#
_cell.length_a   1.000
_cell.length_b   1.000
_cell.length_c   1.000
_cell.angle_alpha   90.00
_cell.angle_beta   90.00
_cell.angle_gamma   90.00
#
_symmetry.space_group_name_H-M   'P 1'
#
loop_
_entity.id
_entity.type
_entity.pdbx_description
1 polymer ?
#
loop_
_entity_poly.entity_id
_entity_poly.type
_entity_poly.pdbx_seq_one_letter_code
_entity_poly.pdbx_strand_id
1 'polypeptide(L)' 'MYSKTPRVLAVIGPESGFIPNEIYFWKRFGFKKLNLSDRILRTETAFAFLLARLEEKTIF' A
#
# COMPACT_ATOMS: atom_id res chain seq x y z
N MET A 1 18.28 -20.82 -11.87
CA MET A 1 17.25 -20.72 -10.81
C MET A 1 16.77 -19.27 -10.79
N TYR A 2 15.61 -18.97 -11.40
CA TYR A 2 15.08 -17.59 -11.38
C TYR A 2 14.71 -17.25 -9.93
N SER A 3 15.50 -16.38 -9.30
CA SER A 3 15.09 -15.72 -8.06
C SER A 3 13.82 -14.93 -8.38
N LYS A 4 12.66 -15.41 -7.93
CA LYS A 4 11.38 -14.76 -8.21
C LYS A 4 11.23 -13.61 -7.22
N THR A 5 11.85 -12.47 -7.52
CA THR A 5 11.70 -11.27 -6.70
C THR A 5 10.21 -10.95 -6.58
N PRO A 6 9.64 -10.88 -5.37
CA PRO A 6 8.22 -10.60 -5.20
C PRO A 6 7.91 -9.22 -5.77
N ARG A 7 6.92 -9.13 -6.66
CA ARG A 7 6.45 -7.87 -7.21
C ARG A 7 5.30 -7.34 -6.36
N VAL A 8 5.42 -6.11 -5.90
CA VAL A 8 4.39 -5.45 -5.09
C VAL A 8 3.77 -4.33 -5.93
N LEU A 9 2.44 -4.28 -5.93
CA LEU A 9 1.66 -3.18 -6.49
C LEU A 9 0.79 -2.61 -5.36
N ALA A 10 0.98 -1.34 -5.04
CA ALA A 10 0.23 -0.63 -4.03
C ALA A 10 -0.47 0.58 -4.65
N VAL A 11 -1.65 0.91 -4.11
CA VAL A 11 -2.42 2.09 -4.49
C VAL A 11 -2.52 2.98 -3.26
N ILE A 12 -2.09 4.22 -3.40
CA ILE A 12 -2.21 5.26 -2.36
C ILE A 12 -3.19 6.29 -2.89
N GLY A 13 -4.22 6.58 -2.11
CA GLY A 13 -5.24 7.56 -2.47
C GLY A 13 -4.74 8.99 -2.28
N PRO A 14 -5.51 9.98 -2.75
CA PRO A 14 -5.28 11.38 -2.39
C PRO A 14 -5.50 11.59 -0.88
N GLU A 15 -5.17 12.78 -0.38
CA GLU A 15 -5.34 13.13 1.04
C GLU A 15 -6.80 12.96 1.52
N SER A 16 -7.77 13.16 0.64
CA SER A 16 -9.20 12.93 0.90
C SER A 16 -9.62 11.45 0.95
N GLY A 17 -8.70 10.54 0.63
CA GLY A 17 -8.96 9.11 0.49
C GLY A 17 -9.75 8.75 -0.76
N PHE A 18 -10.25 7.51 -0.78
CA PHE A 18 -11.06 6.96 -1.86
C PHE A 18 -12.54 7.04 -1.55
N ILE A 19 -13.36 7.29 -2.58
CA ILE A 19 -14.81 7.14 -2.47
C ILE A 19 -15.21 5.65 -2.51
N PRO A 20 -16.41 5.28 -2.02
CA PRO A 20 -16.82 3.87 -1.91
C PRO A 20 -16.70 3.07 -3.21
N ASN A 21 -17.05 3.67 -4.36
CA ASN A 21 -16.98 2.98 -5.66
C ASN A 21 -15.55 2.65 -6.09
N GLU A 22 -14.57 3.50 -5.76
CA GLU A 22 -13.14 3.24 -6.04
C GLU A 22 -12.64 2.09 -5.15
N ILE A 23 -13.01 2.09 -3.87
CA ILE A 23 -12.68 0.98 -2.95
C ILE A 23 -13.24 -0.35 -3.49
N TYR A 24 -14.48 -0.35 -3.98
CA TYR A 24 -15.09 -1.54 -4.57
C TYR A 24 -14.42 -1.94 -5.90
N PHE A 25 -14.00 -0.97 -6.72
CA PHE A 25 -13.20 -1.23 -7.92
C PHE A 25 -11.90 -1.99 -7.56
N TRP A 26 -11.11 -1.48 -6.61
CA TRP A 26 -9.86 -2.14 -6.21
C TRP A 26 -10.07 -3.54 -5.63
N LYS A 27 -11.09 -3.70 -4.76
CA LYS A 27 -11.44 -5.02 -4.20
C LYS A 27 -11.79 -6.04 -5.28
N ARG A 28 -12.49 -5.65 -6.35
CA ARG A 28 -12.83 -6.54 -7.47
C ARG A 28 -11.59 -7.04 -8.23
N PHE A 29 -10.50 -6.27 -8.24
CA PHE A 29 -9.21 -6.68 -8.82
C PHE A 29 -8.28 -7.39 -7.81
N GLY A 30 -8.80 -7.79 -6.65
CA GLY A 30 -8.04 -8.57 -5.66
C GLY A 30 -7.13 -7.75 -4.74
N PHE A 31 -7.25 -6.42 -4.74
CA PHE A 31 -6.53 -5.60 -3.77
C PHE A 31 -7.03 -5.81 -2.35
N LYS A 32 -6.11 -5.80 -1.39
CA LYS A 32 -6.37 -5.92 0.04
C LYS A 32 -6.14 -4.57 0.72
N LYS A 33 -6.91 -4.27 1.76
CA LYS A 33 -6.70 -3.09 2.60
C LYS A 33 -5.46 -3.31 3.47
N LEU A 34 -4.58 -2.31 3.52
CA LEU A 34 -3.39 -2.29 4.37
C LEU A 34 -3.50 -1.10 5.32
N ASN A 35 -3.27 -1.32 6.61
CA ASN A 35 -3.02 -0.24 7.57
C ASN A 35 -1.50 -0.07 7.69
N LEU A 36 -1.02 1.15 7.47
CA LEU A 36 0.42 1.46 7.48
C LEU A 36 0.89 2.03 8.84
N SER A 37 -0.02 2.57 9.65
CA SER A 37 0.29 3.24 10.91
C SER A 37 -0.97 3.42 11.75
N ASP A 38 -0.78 3.56 13.06
CA ASP A 38 -1.80 4.01 14.01
C ASP A 38 -2.12 5.52 13.90
N ARG A 39 -1.34 6.27 13.11
CA ARG A 39 -1.54 7.69 12.84
C ARG A 39 -1.97 7.93 11.40
N ILE A 40 -2.76 8.98 11.19
CA ILE A 40 -3.05 9.47 9.83
C ILE A 40 -1.78 10.10 9.27
N LEU A 41 -1.27 9.52 8.19
CA LEU A 41 -0.10 10.01 7.47
C LEU A 41 -0.56 10.93 6.33
N ARG A 42 0.20 12.00 6.07
CA ARG A 42 0.09 12.75 4.82
C ARG A 42 0.41 11.83 3.64
N THR A 43 -0.19 12.08 2.49
CA THR A 43 -0.05 11.24 1.28
C THR A 43 1.41 10.91 0.94
N GLU A 44 2.28 11.90 0.93
CA GLU A 44 3.71 11.76 0.62
C GLU A 44 4.46 10.98 1.72
N THR A 45 4.06 11.19 2.98
CA THR A 45 4.61 10.43 4.13
C THR A 45 4.19 8.96 4.07
N ALA A 46 2.94 8.68 3.71
CA ALA A 46 2.45 7.31 3.54
C ALA A 46 3.22 6.57 2.44
N PHE A 47 3.53 7.24 1.33
CA PHE A 47 4.34 6.69 0.25
C PHE A 47 5.77 6.37 0.71
N ALA A 48 6.47 7.34 1.31
CA ALA A 48 7.83 7.13 1.81
C ALA A 48 7.89 6.03 2.87
N PHE A 49 6.92 6.00 3.79
CA PHE A 49 6.84 5.00 4.85
C PHE A 49 6.58 3.59 4.29
N LEU A 50 5.69 3.45 3.30
CA LEU A 50 5.43 2.17 2.64
C LEU A 50 6.70 1.62 1.98
N LEU A 51 7.45 2.45 1.24
CA LEU A 51 8.69 2.03 0.60
C LEU A 51 9.73 1.58 1.63
N ALA A 52 9.91 2.36 2.71
CA ALA A 52 10.83 1.99 3.79
C ALA A 52 10.47 0.63 4.42
N ARG A 53 9.17 0.35 4.63
CA ARG A 53 8.69 -0.93 5.16
C ARG A 53 8.88 -2.10 4.20
N LEU A 54 8.77 -1.88 2.89
CA LEU A 54 8.96 -2.93 1.88
C LEU A 54 10.43 -3.32 1.71
N GLU A 55 11.36 -2.38 1.88
CA GLU A 55 12.80 -2.64 1.85
C GLU A 55 13.32 -3.29 3.13
N GLU A 56 12.54 -3.27 4.21
CA GLU A 56 12.94 -3.81 5.50
C GLU A 56 12.91 -5.35 5.47
N LYS A 57 14.08 -5.98 5.29
CA LYS A 57 14.26 -7.45 5.24
C LYS A 57 13.94 -8.20 6.53
N THR A 58 13.58 -7.52 7.62
CA THR A 58 13.65 -8.08 8.98
C THR A 58 12.32 -8.08 9.74
N ILE A 59 11.17 -7.76 9.12
CA ILE A 59 9.87 -7.76 9.83
C ILE A 59 8.77 -8.61 9.15
N PHE A 60 9.12 -9.65 8.42
CA PHE A 60 8.20 -10.75 8.08
C PHE A 60 8.85 -12.11 8.28
#